data_AF-A0A7W1QUB5-F1
#
_entry.id   AF-A0A7W1QUB5-F1
#
_cell.length_a   1.000
_cell.length_b   1.000
_cell.length_c   1.000
_cell.angle_alpha   90.00
_cell.angle_beta   90.00
_cell.angle_gamma   90.00
#
_symmetry.space_group_name_H-M   'P 1'
#
loop_
_entity.id
_entity.type
_entity.pdbx_description
1 polymer ?
#
loop_
_entity_poly.entity_id
_entity_poly.type
_entity_poly.pdbx_seq_one_letter_code
_entity_poly.pdbx_strand_id
1 'polypeptide(L)'
;MFLSLLKRGLPFTLTLLVGSGLGSIFSSTSPRTDIRSSVTTTTTRTHSCGARRTRVASESTPLIVTFEPNTRLTEAARRNMTVGVVELLVRFDADGKATVVDRLTILPDGLTEEAERAAERTTFRPATIGGKPYTVTEVRQFIFSLDRY
;
A
#
# COMPACT_ATOMS: atom_id res chain seq x y z
N MET A 1 2.56 20.43 29.43
CA MET A 1 3.62 19.63 28.75
C MET A 1 3.15 19.39 27.31
N PHE A 2 3.15 20.43 26.48
CA PHE A 2 2.67 20.44 25.11
C PHE A 2 3.82 20.87 24.19
N LEU A 3 4.71 19.95 23.87
CA LEU A 3 5.71 20.01 22.80
C LEU A 3 5.54 18.66 22.08
N SER A 4 5.34 18.52 20.78
CA SER A 4 5.99 19.20 19.68
C SER A 4 5.35 18.70 18.38
N LEU A 5 4.46 19.50 17.77
CA LEU A 5 3.71 19.16 16.56
C LEU A 5 4.15 19.94 15.32
N LEU A 6 5.43 20.31 15.21
CA LEU A 6 5.87 21.15 14.08
C LEU A 6 7.30 20.82 13.64
N LYS A 7 7.52 19.65 13.03
CA LYS A 7 8.80 19.41 12.35
C LYS A 7 8.83 18.24 11.36
N ARG A 8 7.91 18.21 10.38
CA ARG A 8 8.11 17.40 9.14
C ARG A 8 7.54 18.09 7.89
N GLY A 9 7.89 19.37 7.72
CA GLY A 9 7.69 20.10 6.48
C GLY A 9 9.05 20.55 5.92
N LEU A 10 9.52 19.87 4.87
CA LEU A 10 10.43 20.30 3.79
C LEU A 10 11.71 21.08 4.17
N PRO A 11 12.87 20.63 3.66
CA PRO A 11 13.33 21.25 2.42
C PRO A 11 13.95 20.23 1.45
N PHE A 12 13.15 19.75 0.49
CA PHE A 12 13.63 19.15 -0.75
C PHE A 12 13.64 20.16 -1.91
N THR A 13 13.77 21.46 -1.58
CA THR A 13 13.78 22.58 -2.52
C THR A 13 15.17 23.24 -2.64
N LEU A 14 16.24 22.53 -2.29
CA LEU A 14 17.63 22.99 -2.44
C LEU A 14 18.39 22.17 -3.49
N THR A 15 17.76 21.89 -4.63
CA THR A 15 18.39 21.17 -5.76
C THR A 15 17.98 21.80 -7.10
N LEU A 16 17.93 23.13 -7.19
CA LEU A 16 17.52 23.82 -8.42
C LEU A 16 18.38 25.05 -8.75
N LEU A 17 19.70 25.01 -8.53
CA LEU A 17 20.56 26.15 -8.92
C LEU A 17 21.96 25.82 -9.46
N VAL A 18 22.27 24.57 -9.81
CA VAL A 18 23.56 24.26 -10.47
C VAL A 18 23.36 23.19 -11.52
N GLY A 19 23.28 23.59 -12.79
CA GLY A 19 23.17 22.65 -13.91
C GLY A 19 22.85 23.29 -15.26
N SER A 20 23.13 24.58 -15.45
CA SER A 20 23.08 25.22 -16.77
C SER A 20 24.50 25.27 -17.31
N GLY A 21 24.84 24.39 -18.25
CA GLY A 21 26.17 24.40 -18.86
C GLY A 21 26.33 23.41 -20.01
N LEU A 22 26.36 23.96 -21.23
CA LEU A 22 27.18 23.55 -22.37
C LEU A 22 26.84 22.23 -23.07
N GLY A 23 26.26 22.35 -24.28
CA GLY A 23 26.07 21.22 -25.20
C GLY A 23 25.46 21.64 -26.53
N SER A 24 26.06 22.65 -27.14
CA SER A 24 25.69 23.20 -28.44
C SER A 24 26.04 22.23 -29.59
N ILE A 25 25.44 22.49 -30.77
CA ILE A 25 25.92 22.18 -32.14
C ILE A 25 26.17 20.70 -32.48
N PHE A 26 25.27 20.09 -33.24
CA PHE A 26 25.61 19.46 -34.53
C PHE A 26 24.36 19.36 -35.40
N SER A 27 24.26 20.30 -36.33
CA SER A 27 23.44 20.26 -37.53
C SER A 27 24.16 19.45 -38.59
N SER A 28 23.51 18.43 -39.16
CA SER A 28 23.93 17.83 -40.43
C SER A 28 22.72 17.61 -41.34
N THR A 29 22.47 18.63 -42.16
CA THR A 29 21.85 18.63 -43.49
C THR A 29 22.49 17.53 -44.36
N SER A 30 21.78 16.65 -45.06
CA SER A 30 21.17 16.78 -46.42
C SER A 30 21.00 15.33 -46.98
N PRO A 31 20.48 15.04 -48.20
CA PRO A 31 19.56 15.75 -49.11
C PRO A 31 18.38 14.86 -49.61
N ARG A 32 17.48 15.47 -50.39
CA ARG A 32 16.42 14.83 -51.21
C ARG A 32 16.99 13.96 -52.34
N THR A 33 16.30 12.87 -52.69
CA THR A 33 16.16 12.40 -54.08
C THR A 33 14.90 11.53 -54.23
N ASP A 34 14.01 11.98 -55.11
CA ASP A 34 12.84 11.27 -55.62
C ASP A 34 13.23 10.00 -56.38
N ILE A 35 12.46 8.91 -56.24
CA ILE A 35 12.22 7.96 -57.35
C ILE A 35 10.76 7.51 -57.32
N ARG A 36 10.03 7.97 -58.33
CA ARG A 36 8.78 7.40 -58.84
C ARG A 36 9.11 6.18 -59.71
N SER A 37 8.50 5.02 -59.45
CA SER A 37 8.29 3.91 -60.40
C SER A 37 7.43 2.84 -59.67
N SER A 38 6.13 2.76 -59.90
CA SER A 38 5.46 1.96 -60.95
C SER A 38 5.39 0.46 -60.62
N VAL A 39 4.16 -0.06 -60.68
CA VAL A 39 3.80 -1.36 -61.30
C VAL A 39 3.76 -2.61 -60.40
N THR A 40 2.54 -3.16 -60.36
CA THR A 40 2.15 -4.58 -60.27
C THR A 40 1.91 -5.22 -58.91
N THR A 41 0.61 -5.36 -58.63
CA THR A 41 -0.09 -6.50 -58.00
C THR A 41 0.70 -7.81 -58.04
N THR A 42 1.20 -8.31 -56.90
CA THR A 42 1.38 -9.75 -56.68
C THR A 42 1.33 -10.05 -55.19
N THR A 43 0.30 -10.79 -54.80
CA THR A 43 0.14 -11.66 -53.63
C THR A 43 1.40 -11.90 -52.80
N THR A 44 1.49 -11.26 -51.63
CA THR A 44 2.30 -11.74 -50.51
C THR A 44 1.40 -11.91 -49.30
N ARG A 45 1.32 -13.17 -48.83
CA ARG A 45 0.71 -13.57 -47.56
C ARG A 45 1.30 -12.72 -46.45
N THR A 46 0.58 -11.68 -46.05
CA THR A 46 0.83 -10.96 -44.81
C THR A 46 0.41 -11.87 -43.67
N HIS A 47 1.34 -12.70 -43.18
CA HIS A 47 1.20 -13.28 -41.86
C HIS A 47 1.27 -12.11 -40.86
N SER A 48 0.11 -11.64 -40.44
CA SER A 48 -0.04 -10.66 -39.38
C SER A 48 0.49 -11.27 -38.09
N CYS A 49 1.80 -11.11 -37.83
CA CYS A 49 2.34 -11.31 -36.49
C CYS A 49 1.93 -10.12 -35.62
N GLY A 50 0.63 -10.01 -35.36
CA GLY A 50 0.07 -9.19 -34.31
C GLY A 50 0.28 -9.92 -32.99
N ALA A 51 1.52 -9.92 -32.49
CA ALA A 51 1.82 -10.35 -31.14
C ALA A 51 1.18 -9.35 -30.15
N ARG A 52 -0.12 -9.49 -29.92
CA ARG A 52 -0.83 -8.84 -28.82
C ARG A 52 -0.28 -9.45 -27.53
N ARG A 53 0.77 -8.83 -26.98
CA ARG A 53 1.12 -8.99 -25.58
C ARG A 53 0.00 -8.35 -24.77
N THR A 54 -1.07 -9.12 -24.53
CA THR A 54 -1.94 -8.84 -23.39
C THR A 54 -1.03 -8.94 -22.19
N ARG A 55 -0.59 -7.81 -21.65
CA ARG A 55 0.00 -7.79 -20.32
C ARG A 55 -1.10 -8.33 -19.42
N VAL A 56 -0.96 -9.58 -19.00
CA VAL A 56 -1.80 -10.13 -17.95
C VAL A 56 -1.45 -9.29 -16.74
N ALA A 57 -2.25 -8.25 -16.50
CA ALA A 57 -2.24 -7.57 -15.22
C ALA A 57 -2.50 -8.68 -14.20
N SER A 58 -1.51 -8.96 -13.38
CA SER A 58 -1.63 -9.97 -12.34
C SER A 58 -2.83 -9.63 -11.49
N GLU A 59 -3.83 -10.52 -11.47
CA GLU A 59 -5.03 -10.34 -10.66
C GLU A 59 -4.63 -10.21 -9.19
N SER A 60 -4.99 -9.09 -8.57
CA SER A 60 -4.68 -8.82 -7.16
C SER A 60 -5.96 -8.82 -6.34
N THR A 61 -6.01 -9.66 -5.30
CA THR A 61 -7.08 -9.63 -4.30
C THR A 61 -6.58 -8.87 -3.07
N PRO A 62 -7.32 -7.88 -2.54
CA PRO A 62 -6.92 -7.19 -1.31
C PRO A 62 -7.08 -8.07 -0.07
N LEU A 63 -6.51 -7.63 1.05
CA LEU A 63 -6.73 -8.23 2.37
C LEU A 63 -8.22 -8.10 2.73
N ILE A 64 -8.85 -9.19 3.16
CA ILE A 64 -10.25 -9.18 3.61
C ILE A 64 -10.32 -9.69 5.04
N VAL A 65 -10.64 -8.80 5.98
CA VAL A 65 -10.94 -9.21 7.35
C VAL A 65 -12.33 -9.83 7.37
N THR A 66 -12.38 -11.10 7.79
CA THR A 66 -13.61 -11.90 7.81
C THR A 66 -14.30 -11.79 9.15
N PHE A 67 -13.52 -11.71 10.23
CA PHE A 67 -14.03 -11.58 11.58
C PHE A 67 -13.06 -10.78 12.43
N GLU A 68 -13.58 -9.72 13.05
CA GLU A 68 -12.87 -8.91 14.04
C GLU A 68 -13.46 -9.22 15.43
N PRO A 69 -12.65 -9.76 16.36
CA PRO A 69 -13.10 -10.07 17.70
C PRO A 69 -13.54 -8.81 18.45
N ASN A 70 -14.66 -8.91 19.15
CA ASN A 70 -15.09 -7.84 20.04
C ASN A 70 -14.11 -7.66 21.19
N THR A 71 -13.72 -6.42 21.45
CA THR A 71 -12.91 -6.04 22.59
C THR A 71 -13.75 -5.94 23.85
N ARG A 72 -13.30 -6.59 24.92
CA ARG A 72 -13.99 -6.57 26.20
C ARG A 72 -13.36 -5.54 27.15
N LEU A 73 -14.18 -4.74 27.81
CA LEU A 73 -13.69 -3.87 28.88
C LEU A 73 -13.13 -4.72 30.04
N THR A 74 -11.94 -4.37 30.51
CA THR A 74 -11.37 -4.98 31.72
C THR A 74 -12.09 -4.48 32.97
N GLU A 75 -12.10 -5.27 34.05
CA GLU A 75 -12.71 -4.84 35.31
C GLU A 75 -12.03 -3.61 35.91
N ALA A 76 -10.72 -3.45 35.68
CA ALA A 76 -9.97 -2.26 36.10
C ALA A 76 -10.44 -1.02 35.33
N ALA A 77 -10.51 -1.11 33.99
CA ALA A 77 -10.99 0.00 33.15
C ALA A 77 -12.44 0.36 33.47
N ARG A 78 -13.28 -0.63 33.76
CA ARG A 78 -14.67 -0.40 34.16
C ARG A 78 -14.78 0.38 35.48
N ARG A 79 -13.96 0.07 36.48
CA ARG A 79 -13.93 0.81 37.76
C ARG A 79 -13.41 2.23 37.58
N ASN A 80 -12.41 2.40 36.71
CA ASN A 80 -11.78 3.68 36.44
C ASN A 80 -12.49 4.51 35.36
N MET A 81 -13.55 3.96 34.75
CA MET A 81 -14.30 4.53 33.63
C MET A 81 -13.40 4.87 32.43
N THR A 82 -12.34 4.08 32.23
CA THR A 82 -11.37 4.27 31.15
C THR A 82 -11.96 3.76 29.84
N VAL A 83 -12.07 4.65 28.86
CA VAL A 83 -12.60 4.41 27.51
C VAL A 83 -11.70 5.08 26.48
N GLY A 84 -11.79 4.65 25.23
CA GLY A 84 -11.02 5.25 24.14
C GLY A 84 -10.79 4.30 22.98
N VAL A 85 -9.82 4.66 22.14
CA VAL A 85 -9.41 3.88 20.98
C VAL A 85 -7.95 3.47 21.14
N VAL A 86 -7.67 2.19 20.95
CA VAL A 86 -6.32 1.63 20.86
C VAL A 86 -6.03 1.40 19.38
N GLU A 87 -4.90 1.92 18.89
CA GLU A 87 -4.47 1.74 17.51
C GLU A 87 -3.24 0.84 17.49
N LEU A 88 -3.34 -0.29 16.80
CA LEU A 88 -2.28 -1.28 16.67
C LEU A 88 -1.84 -1.40 15.22
N LEU A 89 -0.53 -1.43 14.99
CA LEU A 89 0.03 -1.81 13.70
C LEU A 89 0.07 -3.34 13.63
N VAL A 90 -0.76 -3.94 12.79
CA VAL A 90 -0.92 -5.39 12.68
C VAL A 90 -0.39 -5.86 11.34
N ARG A 91 0.48 -6.87 11.37
CA ARG A 91 0.94 -7.59 10.19
C ARG A 91 0.10 -8.83 9.97
N PHE A 92 -0.50 -8.90 8.80
CA PHE A 92 -1.30 -9.99 8.29
C PHE A 92 -0.41 -10.84 7.38
N ASP A 93 0.09 -11.95 7.91
CA ASP A 93 1.03 -12.82 7.21
C ASP A 93 0.32 -13.65 6.11
N ALA A 94 1.08 -14.03 5.09
CA ALA A 94 0.60 -14.88 4.00
C ALA A 94 0.06 -16.24 4.48
N ASP A 95 0.49 -16.69 5.67
CA ASP A 95 0.06 -17.91 6.33
C ASP A 95 -1.29 -17.78 7.06
N GLY A 96 -1.93 -16.60 7.02
CA GLY A 96 -3.20 -16.34 7.69
C GLY A 96 -3.07 -16.05 9.20
N LYS A 97 -1.87 -15.69 9.66
CA LYS A 97 -1.61 -15.27 11.05
C LYS A 97 -1.54 -13.75 11.16
N ALA A 98 -2.16 -13.20 12.19
CA ALA A 98 -2.05 -11.79 12.54
C ALA A 98 -1.04 -11.62 13.67
N THR A 99 -0.07 -10.73 13.48
CA THR A 99 0.97 -10.44 14.47
C THR A 99 0.99 -8.94 14.74
N VAL A 100 0.97 -8.54 16.01
CA VAL A 100 1.13 -7.14 16.39
C VAL A 100 2.59 -6.72 16.19
N VAL A 101 2.81 -5.68 15.39
CA VAL A 101 4.14 -5.13 15.10
C VAL A 101 4.46 -3.98 16.02
N ASP A 102 3.49 -3.09 16.25
CA ASP A 102 3.69 -1.89 17.07
C ASP A 102 2.37 -1.41 17.70
N ARG A 103 2.48 -0.66 18.80
CA ARG A 103 1.37 -0.06 19.54
C ARG A 103 1.40 1.45 19.33
N LEU A 104 0.56 1.95 18.42
CA LEU A 104 0.56 3.37 18.05
C LEU A 104 -0.11 4.23 19.13
N THR A 105 -1.22 3.74 19.68
CA THR A 105 -1.95 4.38 20.79
C THR A 105 -2.13 3.37 21.91
N ILE A 106 -1.82 3.76 23.14
CA ILE A 106 -1.84 2.89 24.32
C ILE A 106 -2.87 3.46 25.31
N LEU A 107 -3.68 2.58 25.89
CA LEU A 107 -4.58 2.89 26.99
C LEU A 107 -4.20 2.09 28.26
N PRO A 108 -4.38 2.67 29.46
CA PRO A 108 -4.08 2.02 30.72
C PRO A 108 -5.12 0.93 31.05
N ASP A 109 -5.02 0.39 32.28
CA ASP A 109 -5.99 -0.55 32.86
C ASP A 109 -6.14 -1.89 32.11
N GLY A 110 -5.14 -2.29 31.32
CA GLY A 110 -5.15 -3.56 30.61
C GLY A 110 -5.88 -3.53 29.26
N LEU A 111 -6.32 -2.35 28.80
CA LEU A 111 -7.05 -2.21 27.53
C LEU A 111 -6.15 -2.46 26.32
N THR A 112 -4.88 -2.11 26.41
CA THR A 112 -3.92 -2.33 25.34
C THR A 112 -3.65 -3.82 25.14
N GLU A 113 -3.46 -4.56 26.23
CA GLU A 113 -3.25 -6.00 26.22
C GLU A 113 -4.48 -6.75 25.70
N GLU A 114 -5.69 -6.26 26.01
CA GLU A 114 -6.91 -6.82 25.44
C GLU A 114 -7.00 -6.57 23.92
N ALA A 115 -6.63 -5.39 23.45
CA ALA A 115 -6.59 -5.08 22.02
C ALA A 115 -5.60 -5.98 21.28
N GLU A 116 -4.44 -6.28 21.87
CA GLU A 116 -3.47 -7.22 21.28
C GLU A 116 -4.05 -8.64 21.15
N ARG A 117 -4.71 -9.13 22.21
CA ARG A 117 -5.39 -10.43 22.17
C ARG A 117 -6.50 -10.47 21.11
N ALA A 118 -7.22 -9.38 20.90
CA ALA A 118 -8.23 -9.27 19.87
C ALA A 118 -7.60 -9.25 18.46
N ALA A 119 -6.51 -8.49 18.27
CA ALA A 119 -5.77 -8.46 17.01
C ALA A 119 -5.25 -9.84 16.61
N GLU A 120 -4.65 -10.60 17.54
CA GLU A 120 -4.14 -11.95 17.29
C GLU A 120 -5.23 -12.97 16.94
N ARG A 121 -6.45 -12.77 17.44
CA ARG A 121 -7.62 -13.62 17.17
C ARG A 121 -8.40 -13.21 15.92
N THR A 122 -7.94 -12.18 15.21
CA THR A 122 -8.61 -11.69 14.00
C THR A 122 -8.48 -12.71 12.87
N THR A 123 -9.61 -13.07 12.27
CA THR A 123 -9.64 -13.99 11.13
C THR A 123 -9.74 -13.21 9.83
N PHE A 124 -8.87 -13.54 8.87
CA PHE A 124 -8.78 -12.82 7.61
C PHE A 124 -8.39 -13.74 6.45
N ARG A 125 -8.62 -13.26 5.24
CA ARG A 125 -8.11 -13.84 4.00
C ARG A 125 -6.91 -13.00 3.53
N PRO A 126 -5.71 -13.59 3.40
CA PRO A 126 -4.53 -12.86 2.96
C PRO A 126 -4.74 -12.20 1.59
N ALA A 127 -4.08 -11.06 1.39
CA ALA A 127 -4.04 -10.42 0.09
C ALA A 127 -3.23 -11.28 -0.88
N THR A 128 -3.61 -11.33 -2.16
CA THR A 128 -2.93 -12.13 -3.18
C THR A 128 -2.57 -11.32 -4.41
N ILE A 129 -1.46 -11.67 -5.07
CA ILE A 129 -1.07 -11.15 -6.39
C ILE A 129 -0.77 -12.35 -7.29
N GLY A 130 -1.50 -12.48 -8.39
CA GLY A 130 -1.39 -13.65 -9.28
C GLY A 130 -1.65 -14.97 -8.55
N GLY A 131 -2.60 -14.96 -7.60
CA GLY A 131 -2.96 -16.12 -6.78
C GLY A 131 -1.98 -16.45 -5.63
N LYS A 132 -0.85 -15.73 -5.50
CA LYS A 132 0.11 -15.95 -4.42
C LYS A 132 -0.17 -15.01 -3.25
N PRO A 133 -0.33 -15.52 -2.01
CA PRO A 133 -0.54 -14.66 -0.85
C PRO A 133 0.71 -13.86 -0.53
N TYR A 134 0.52 -12.63 -0.04
CA TYR A 134 1.60 -11.77 0.43
C TYR A 134 1.23 -11.11 1.75
N THR A 135 2.25 -10.80 2.54
CA THR A 135 2.09 -10.17 3.84
C THR A 135 1.76 -8.69 3.70
N VAL A 136 0.77 -8.23 4.46
CA VAL A 136 0.33 -6.82 4.51
C VAL A 136 0.44 -6.32 5.94
N THR A 137 0.80 -5.05 6.12
CA THR A 137 0.77 -4.41 7.45
C THR A 137 -0.23 -3.26 7.40
N GLU A 138 -1.20 -3.25 8.31
CA GLU A 138 -2.24 -2.22 8.40
C GLU A 138 -2.46 -1.79 9.85
N VAL A 139 -2.95 -0.56 10.03
CA VAL A 139 -3.37 -0.07 11.34
C VAL A 139 -4.79 -0.55 11.62
N ARG A 140 -5.01 -1.13 12.80
CA ARG A 140 -6.30 -1.58 13.30
C ARG A 140 -6.71 -0.81 14.53
N GLN A 141 -7.97 -0.39 14.55
CA GLN A 141 -8.55 0.44 15.59
C GLN A 141 -9.49 -0.38 16.46
N PHE A 142 -9.19 -0.43 17.75
CA PHE A 142 -9.96 -1.15 18.74
C PHE A 142 -10.64 -0.15 19.67
N ILE A 143 -11.98 -0.09 19.59
CA ILE A 143 -12.78 0.89 20.31
C ILE A 143 -13.27 0.27 21.63
N PHE A 144 -13.04 0.96 22.73
CA PHE A 144 -13.48 0.60 24.07
C PHE A 144 -14.46 1.65 24.58
N SER A 145 -15.69 1.21 24.81
CA SER A 145 -16.79 2.06 25.28
C SER A 145 -17.61 1.33 26.34
N LEU A 146 -18.24 2.10 27.23
CA LEU A 146 -19.05 1.56 28.34
C LEU A 146 -20.42 1.01 27.89
N ASP A 147 -20.85 1.24 26.65
CA ASP A 147 -22.15 0.83 26.11
C ASP A 147 -22.10 -0.50 25.36
N ARG A 148 -20.90 -0.97 24.98
CA ARG A 148 -20.69 -2.28 24.36
C ARG A 148 -20.50 -3.34 25.44
N TYR A 149 -21.57 -4.07 25.73
CA TYR A 149 -21.60 -5.27 26.59
C TYR A 149 -21.96 -6.52 25.81
#